data_AF-A0A7K4RWH7-F1
#
_entry.id   AF-A0A7K4RWH7-F1
#
_cell.length_a   1.000
_cell.length_b   1.000
_cell.length_c   1.000
_cell.angle_alpha   90.00
_cell.angle_beta   90.00
_cell.angle_gamma   90.00
#
_symmetry.space_group_name_H-M   'P 1'
#
loop_
_entity.id
_entity.type
_entity.pdbx_description
1 polymer ?
#
loop_
_entity_poly.entity_id
_entity_poly.type
_entity_poly.pdbx_seq_one_letter_code
_entity_poly.pdbx_strand_id
1 'polypeptide(L)'
;HSCDTLENWFYDETSQSCCYRCPSGSVKKKACPRDPDEDCMRCGPEQYVKEKFHKPQCEACVSCAEPDLVETKPCSFNFSRECECRPGLFCQTAVEYTCLRCQQHTVCKPGFGVKVRGTSSTDVICEKCPPGTFSDQNSSTDICKPHT
;
A
#
# COMPACT_ATOMS: atom_id res chain seq x y z
N HIS A 1 -43.19 0.72 6.33
CA HIS A 1 -42.42 1.72 5.56
C HIS A 1 -41.49 0.94 4.64
N SER A 2 -41.88 0.74 3.39
CA SER A 2 -41.18 -0.14 2.46
C SER A 2 -40.64 0.71 1.31
N CYS A 3 -39.33 0.69 1.13
CA CYS A 3 -38.65 1.28 -0.03
C CYS A 3 -38.49 0.24 -1.16
N ASP A 4 -39.21 -0.89 -1.08
CA ASP A 4 -38.92 -2.14 -1.81
C ASP A 4 -39.21 -2.10 -3.32
N THR A 5 -39.66 -0.98 -3.88
CA THR A 5 -39.99 -0.90 -5.32
C THR A 5 -38.80 -0.51 -6.20
N LEU A 6 -37.64 -0.17 -5.65
CA LEU A 6 -36.47 0.30 -6.42
C LEU A 6 -35.18 -0.38 -5.92
N GLU A 7 -34.45 -1.05 -6.83
CA GLU A 7 -33.12 -1.61 -6.53
C GLU A 7 -32.19 -0.52 -5.97
N ASN A 8 -31.40 -0.87 -4.94
CA ASN A 8 -30.43 0.01 -4.26
C ASN A 8 -31.02 1.11 -3.34
N TRP A 9 -32.28 1.01 -2.91
CA TRP A 9 -32.84 1.88 -1.90
C TRP A 9 -32.95 1.19 -0.54
N PHE A 10 -32.78 1.95 0.55
CA PHE A 10 -32.97 1.48 1.92
C PHE A 10 -33.70 2.54 2.75
N TYR A 11 -34.46 2.12 3.76
CA TYR A 11 -35.08 3.05 4.70
C TYR A 11 -34.09 3.43 5.79
N ASP A 12 -33.84 4.73 5.97
CA ASP A 12 -32.98 5.24 7.04
C ASP A 12 -33.86 5.78 8.18
N GLU A 13 -33.77 5.14 9.35
CA GLU A 13 -34.55 5.53 10.54
C GLU A 13 -34.18 6.93 11.04
N THR A 14 -32.91 7.33 10.91
CA THR A 14 -32.44 8.65 11.33
C THR A 14 -33.08 9.76 10.49
N SER A 15 -33.19 9.53 9.18
CA SER A 15 -33.77 10.47 8.22
C SER A 15 -35.26 10.25 7.99
N GLN A 16 -35.87 9.25 8.63
CA GLN A 16 -37.27 8.80 8.46
C GLN A 16 -37.72 8.77 6.99
N SER A 17 -36.83 8.33 6.09
CA SER A 17 -37.06 8.36 4.64
C SER A 17 -36.26 7.31 3.89
N CYS A 18 -36.68 7.02 2.66
CA CYS A 18 -35.94 6.16 1.74
C CYS A 18 -34.71 6.91 1.20
N CYS A 19 -33.55 6.27 1.30
CA CYS A 19 -32.27 6.76 0.81
C CYS A 19 -31.72 5.81 -0.24
N TYR A 20 -31.07 6.38 -1.26
CA TYR A 20 -30.34 5.64 -2.26
C TYR A 20 -28.97 5.21 -1.73
N ARG A 21 -28.56 3.98 -2.05
CA ARG A 21 -27.24 3.42 -1.74
C ARG A 21 -26.30 3.68 -2.92
N CYS A 22 -25.37 4.60 -2.72
CA CYS A 22 -24.35 4.90 -3.73
C CYS A 22 -23.54 3.63 -4.11
N PRO A 23 -23.21 3.46 -5.40
CA PRO A 23 -22.49 2.28 -5.87
C PRO A 23 -21.08 2.19 -5.28
N SER A 24 -20.51 0.98 -5.25
CA SER A 24 -19.13 0.76 -4.82
C SER A 24 -18.15 1.65 -5.60
N GLY A 25 -17.19 2.26 -4.90
CA GLY A 25 -16.26 3.23 -5.49
C GLY A 25 -16.83 4.65 -5.63
N SER A 26 -17.95 4.95 -4.98
CA SER A 26 -18.49 6.29 -4.85
C SER A 26 -18.79 6.65 -3.40
N VAL A 27 -18.81 7.96 -3.12
CA VAL A 27 -19.11 8.53 -1.80
C VAL A 27 -20.40 9.33 -1.86
N LYS A 28 -21.17 9.28 -0.77
CA LYS A 28 -22.40 10.07 -0.62
C LYS A 28 -22.08 11.52 -0.25
N LYS A 29 -22.62 12.49 -0.97
CA LYS A 29 -22.52 13.92 -0.65
C LYS A 29 -23.42 14.31 0.53
N LYS A 30 -24.55 13.61 0.69
CA LYS A 30 -25.54 13.84 1.75
C LYS A 30 -25.69 12.60 2.64
N ALA A 31 -26.21 12.79 3.85
CA ALA A 31 -26.45 11.68 4.78
C ALA A 31 -27.42 10.64 4.20
N CYS A 32 -28.49 11.11 3.56
CA CYS A 32 -29.50 10.33 2.85
C CYS A 32 -29.55 10.79 1.37
N PRO A 33 -28.84 10.11 0.46
CA PRO A 33 -28.92 10.37 -0.99
C PRO A 33 -30.32 10.09 -1.52
N ARG A 34 -30.79 10.88 -2.47
CA ARG A 34 -32.09 10.67 -3.16
C ARG A 34 -31.94 10.72 -4.68
N ASP A 35 -30.96 11.46 -5.16
CA ASP A 35 -30.62 11.55 -6.57
C ASP A 35 -29.25 10.88 -6.79
N PRO A 36 -29.15 9.78 -7.56
CA PRO A 36 -27.89 9.06 -7.75
C PRO A 36 -26.83 9.89 -8.50
N ASP A 37 -27.23 10.80 -9.38
CA ASP A 37 -26.31 11.62 -10.18
C ASP A 37 -25.80 12.82 -9.37
N GLU A 38 -26.67 13.43 -8.57
CA GLU A 38 -26.33 14.61 -7.77
C GLU A 38 -25.77 14.27 -6.38
N ASP A 39 -26.23 13.20 -5.73
CA ASP A 39 -25.89 12.89 -4.34
C ASP A 39 -24.80 11.82 -4.19
N CYS A 40 -24.42 11.13 -5.26
CA CYS A 40 -23.25 10.23 -5.28
C CYS A 40 -22.15 10.84 -6.13
N MET A 41 -20.90 10.70 -5.70
CA MET A 41 -19.76 11.15 -6.50
C MET A 41 -18.61 10.15 -6.48
N ARG A 42 -17.86 10.12 -7.58
CA ARG A 42 -16.56 9.47 -7.63
C ARG A 42 -15.50 10.39 -7.04
N CYS A 43 -14.45 9.79 -6.46
CA CYS A 43 -13.29 10.56 -6.05
C CYS A 43 -12.58 11.18 -7.25
N GLY A 44 -11.90 12.30 -7.02
CA GLY A 44 -11.16 13.01 -8.05
C GLY A 44 -9.93 12.23 -8.55
N PRO A 45 -9.18 12.81 -9.50
CA PRO A 45 -7.88 12.27 -9.89
C PRO A 45 -6.94 12.21 -8.69
N GLU A 46 -6.06 11.19 -8.64
CA GLU A 46 -5.15 10.93 -7.52
C GLU A 46 -5.85 10.73 -6.16
N GLN A 47 -7.10 10.27 -6.17
CA GLN A 47 -7.86 9.94 -4.98
C GLN A 47 -8.55 8.59 -5.09
N TYR A 48 -8.74 7.94 -3.95
CA TYR A 48 -9.43 6.66 -3.83
C TYR A 48 -10.47 6.70 -2.72
N VAL A 49 -11.48 5.84 -2.81
CA VAL A 49 -12.47 5.64 -1.75
C VAL A 49 -11.85 4.77 -0.66
N LYS A 50 -11.81 5.31 0.57
CA LYS A 50 -11.42 4.59 1.77
C LYS A 50 -12.59 4.53 2.75
N GLU A 51 -12.84 3.35 3.30
CA GLU A 51 -13.84 3.15 4.33
C GLU A 51 -13.27 3.59 5.70
N LYS A 52 -13.81 4.66 6.30
CA LYS A 52 -13.44 5.11 7.65
C LYS A 52 -14.69 5.15 8.53
N PHE A 53 -14.70 4.39 9.62
CA PHE A 53 -15.83 4.34 10.57
C PHE A 53 -17.19 4.10 9.89
N HIS A 54 -17.27 3.13 8.97
CA HIS A 54 -18.48 2.82 8.20
C HIS A 54 -19.00 3.97 7.33
N LYS A 55 -18.12 4.93 6.98
CA LYS A 55 -18.39 5.98 6.02
C LYS A 55 -17.32 5.96 4.93
N PRO A 56 -17.70 5.73 3.65
CA PRO A 56 -16.77 5.86 2.54
C PRO A 56 -16.40 7.35 2.35
N GLN A 57 -15.10 7.63 2.22
CA GLN A 57 -14.55 8.97 2.03
C GLN A 57 -13.48 8.96 0.94
N CYS A 58 -13.28 10.08 0.25
CA CYS A 58 -12.18 10.23 -0.69
C CYS A 58 -10.89 10.59 0.05
N GLU A 59 -9.85 9.81 -0.17
CA GLU A 59 -8.51 10.02 0.37
C GLU A 59 -7.51 10.18 -0.78
N ALA A 60 -6.50 11.03 -0.59
CA ALA A 60 -5.44 11.20 -1.58
C ALA A 60 -4.58 9.94 -1.66
N CYS A 61 -4.24 9.53 -2.87
CA CYS A 61 -3.22 8.50 -3.10
C CYS A 61 -1.85 9.00 -2.63
N VAL A 62 -1.02 8.09 -2.12
CA VAL A 62 0.38 8.40 -1.82
C VAL A 62 1.14 8.76 -3.09
N SER A 63 2.23 9.51 -2.93
CA SER A 63 3.14 9.86 -4.02
C SER A 63 4.42 9.04 -3.91
N CYS A 64 4.87 8.47 -5.04
CA CYS A 64 6.18 7.81 -5.15
C CYS A 64 7.22 8.74 -5.82
N ALA A 65 7.09 10.06 -5.65
CA ALA A 65 7.96 11.04 -6.31
C ALA A 65 9.39 11.06 -5.74
N GLU A 66 9.57 10.59 -4.52
CA GLU A 66 10.91 10.47 -3.93
C GLU A 66 11.76 9.49 -4.75
N PRO A 67 13.04 9.81 -4.99
CA PRO A 67 13.87 9.01 -5.89
C PRO A 67 13.97 7.57 -5.43
N ASP A 68 14.09 7.33 -4.11
CA ASP A 68 14.26 6.00 -3.53
C ASP A 68 13.01 5.12 -3.52
N LEU A 69 11.87 5.66 -3.97
CA LEU A 69 10.62 4.92 -4.09
C LEU A 69 10.35 4.51 -5.54
N VAL A 70 9.66 3.39 -5.70
CA VAL A 70 9.09 2.92 -6.96
C VAL A 70 7.62 2.59 -6.77
N GLU A 71 6.80 2.97 -7.73
CA GLU A 71 5.40 2.57 -7.79
C GLU A 71 5.31 1.07 -8.09
N THR A 72 4.71 0.30 -7.17
CA THR A 72 4.43 -1.13 -7.37
C THR A 72 2.98 -1.37 -7.75
N LYS A 73 2.10 -0.43 -7.39
CA LYS A 73 0.68 -0.45 -7.76
C LYS A 73 0.19 0.96 -8.06
N PRO A 74 -0.47 1.19 -9.21
CA PRO A 74 -0.97 2.51 -9.57
C PRO A 74 -2.14 2.95 -8.68
N CYS A 75 -2.36 4.25 -8.58
CA CYS A 75 -3.56 4.80 -7.95
C CYS A 75 -4.81 4.39 -8.75
N SER A 76 -5.90 4.05 -8.04
CA SER A 76 -7.20 3.76 -8.62
C SER A 76 -8.31 4.34 -7.74
N PHE A 77 -9.52 4.47 -8.28
CA PHE A 77 -10.67 5.00 -7.53
C PHE A 77 -11.03 4.16 -6.28
N ASN A 78 -10.59 2.90 -6.20
CA ASN A 78 -10.92 1.99 -5.10
C ASN A 78 -9.73 1.67 -4.16
N PHE A 79 -8.50 2.02 -4.54
CA PHE A 79 -7.32 1.72 -3.73
C PHE A 79 -6.22 2.75 -3.98
N SER A 80 -5.47 3.06 -2.92
CA SER A 80 -4.30 3.93 -3.02
C SER A 80 -3.25 3.34 -3.97
N ARG A 81 -2.44 4.22 -4.55
CA ARG A 81 -1.09 3.88 -5.05
C ARG A 81 -0.32 3.16 -3.95
N GLU A 82 0.53 2.21 -4.31
CA GLU A 82 1.51 1.61 -3.40
C GLU A 82 2.93 1.90 -3.89
N CYS A 83 3.78 2.33 -2.98
CA CYS A 83 5.19 2.64 -3.21
C CYS A 83 6.07 1.73 -2.35
N GLU A 84 7.16 1.24 -2.92
CA GLU A 84 8.18 0.48 -2.21
C GLU A 84 9.56 1.06 -2.42
N CYS A 85 10.50 0.75 -1.53
CA CYS A 85 11.89 1.13 -1.73
C CYS A 85 12.49 0.44 -2.96
N ARG A 86 13.32 1.16 -3.70
CA ARG A 86 14.05 0.63 -4.86
C ARG A 86 14.91 -0.59 -4.51
N PRO A 87 15.22 -1.47 -5.49
CA PRO A 87 16.12 -2.59 -5.29
C PRO A 87 17.46 -2.16 -4.65
N GLY A 88 17.91 -2.92 -3.65
CA GLY A 88 19.09 -2.61 -2.85
C GLY A 88 18.81 -1.73 -1.62
N LEU A 89 17.55 -1.31 -1.42
CA LEU A 89 17.08 -0.63 -0.24
C LEU A 89 15.94 -1.41 0.45
N PHE A 90 15.75 -1.14 1.74
CA PHE A 90 14.61 -1.58 2.52
C PHE A 90 13.94 -0.41 3.24
N CYS A 91 12.68 -0.58 3.60
CA CYS A 91 11.92 0.41 4.32
C CYS A 91 12.23 0.37 5.82
N GLN A 92 12.89 1.41 6.33
CA GLN A 92 13.15 1.54 7.76
C GLN A 92 11.95 2.09 8.53
N THR A 93 11.18 2.99 7.90
CA THR A 93 9.99 3.59 8.52
C THR A 93 8.81 3.47 7.56
N ALA A 94 8.00 2.43 7.77
CA ALA A 94 6.81 2.17 6.97
C ALA A 94 5.68 3.13 7.33
N VAL A 95 4.95 3.57 6.30
CA VAL A 95 3.71 4.33 6.39
C VAL A 95 2.68 3.61 5.53
N GLU A 96 1.39 3.89 5.70
CA GLU A 96 0.35 3.26 4.89
C GLU A 96 0.62 3.46 3.39
N TYR A 97 0.75 2.37 2.65
CA TYR A 97 1.04 2.30 1.21
C TYR A 97 2.38 2.88 0.73
N THR A 98 3.28 3.31 1.62
CA THR A 98 4.57 3.90 1.21
C THR A 98 5.65 3.75 2.28
N CYS A 99 6.87 4.18 1.98
CA CYS A 99 7.94 4.25 2.96
C CYS A 99 8.37 5.70 3.20
N LEU A 100 8.45 6.11 4.47
CA LEU A 100 8.96 7.43 4.84
C LEU A 100 10.50 7.50 4.71
N ARG A 101 11.19 6.38 4.95
CA ARG A 101 12.65 6.31 4.94
C ARG A 101 13.15 4.99 4.40
N CYS A 102 13.65 5.03 3.17
CA CYS A 102 14.41 3.92 2.58
C CYS A 102 15.85 3.95 3.05
N GLN A 103 16.41 2.78 3.36
CA GLN A 103 17.81 2.61 3.74
C GLN A 103 18.46 1.55 2.87
N GLN A 104 19.75 1.71 2.58
CA GLN A 104 20.52 0.70 1.86
C GLN A 104 20.57 -0.60 2.64
N HIS A 105 20.50 -1.72 1.93
CA HIS A 105 20.72 -3.03 2.52
C HIS A 105 22.11 -3.13 3.15
N THR A 106 22.19 -3.84 4.27
CA THR A 106 23.45 -4.16 4.94
C THR A 106 24.37 -4.93 4.00
N VAL A 107 25.63 -4.48 3.95
CA VAL A 107 26.69 -5.10 3.16
C VAL A 107 27.42 -6.12 4.03
N CYS A 108 27.42 -7.38 3.60
CA CYS A 108 28.20 -8.44 4.22
C CYS A 108 29.67 -8.26 3.84
N LYS A 109 30.53 -8.20 4.86
CA LYS A 109 31.98 -8.02 4.70
C LYS A 109 32.66 -9.34 4.30
N PRO A 110 33.89 -9.32 3.77
CA PRO A 110 34.68 -10.52 3.58
C PRO A 110 34.72 -11.42 4.82
N GLY A 111 34.57 -12.73 4.60
CA GLY A 111 34.36 -13.73 5.65
C GLY A 111 32.89 -13.92 6.09
N PHE A 112 31.98 -13.08 5.59
CA PHE A 112 30.53 -13.18 5.81
C PHE A 112 29.80 -13.22 4.47
N GLY A 113 28.72 -13.98 4.41
CA GLY A 113 27.81 -14.04 3.27
C GLY A 113 26.38 -13.76 3.68
N VAL A 114 25.53 -13.48 2.69
CA VAL A 114 24.10 -13.30 2.90
C VAL A 114 23.47 -14.62 3.37
N LYS A 115 22.88 -14.60 4.56
CA LYS A 115 22.04 -15.68 5.09
C LYS A 115 20.59 -15.49 4.68
N VAL A 116 20.07 -14.29 4.91
CA VAL A 116 18.70 -13.89 4.55
C VAL A 116 18.80 -12.70 3.62
N ARG A 117 18.20 -12.84 2.45
CA ARG A 117 18.14 -11.76 1.45
C ARG A 117 17.26 -10.63 1.97
N GLY A 118 17.72 -9.39 1.77
CA GLY A 118 16.90 -8.22 2.01
C GLY A 118 15.74 -8.16 1.02
N THR A 119 14.66 -7.51 1.44
CA THR A 119 13.49 -7.18 0.62
C THR A 119 13.28 -5.66 0.63
N SER A 120 12.25 -5.16 -0.05
CA SER A 120 11.86 -3.75 0.05
C SER A 120 11.40 -3.34 1.45
N SER A 121 11.14 -4.29 2.36
CA SER A 121 10.69 -4.04 3.75
C SER A 121 11.64 -4.57 4.83
N THR A 122 12.59 -5.44 4.49
CA THR A 122 13.50 -6.07 5.45
C THR A 122 14.95 -5.96 5.00
N ASP A 123 15.84 -5.76 5.96
CA ASP A 123 17.28 -5.70 5.68
C ASP A 123 17.89 -7.10 5.42
N VAL A 124 19.08 -7.11 4.85
CA VAL A 124 19.95 -8.29 4.68
C VAL A 124 20.47 -8.76 6.03
N ILE A 125 20.46 -10.07 6.24
CA ILE A 125 21.11 -10.69 7.40
C ILE A 125 22.37 -11.41 6.91
N CYS A 126 23.51 -11.01 7.45
CA CYS A 126 24.80 -11.63 7.18
C CYS A 126 25.11 -12.74 8.19
N GLU A 127 25.80 -13.78 7.73
CA GLU A 127 26.37 -14.80 8.61
C GLU A 127 27.83 -15.09 8.26
N LYS A 128 28.58 -15.54 9.26
CA LYS A 128 29.96 -15.96 9.05
C LYS A 128 29.98 -17.21 8.16
N CYS A 129 30.88 -17.24 7.18
CA CYS A 129 30.97 -18.40 6.30
C CYS A 129 31.35 -19.67 7.09
N PRO A 130 30.58 -20.76 6.94
CA PRO A 130 30.91 -22.03 7.57
C PRO A 130 32.19 -22.63 7.00
N PRO A 131 32.86 -23.54 7.75
CA PRO A 131 34.05 -24.23 7.27
C PRO A 131 33.85 -24.85 5.88
N GLY A 132 34.82 -24.64 4.98
CA GLY A 132 34.73 -25.08 3.58
C GLY A 132 34.08 -24.07 2.64
N THR A 133 33.63 -22.90 3.14
CA THR A 133 33.09 -21.81 2.32
C THR A 133 33.76 -20.47 2.64
N PHE A 134 33.79 -19.56 1.67
CA PHE A 134 34.37 -18.22 1.78
C PHE A 134 33.49 -17.15 1.11
N SER A 135 33.78 -15.90 1.45
CA SER A 135 33.28 -14.70 0.78
C SER A 135 34.41 -13.68 0.81
N ASP A 136 34.81 -13.17 -0.35
CA ASP A 136 35.98 -12.30 -0.55
C ASP A 136 35.59 -10.84 -0.86
N GLN A 137 34.30 -10.55 -0.94
CA GLN A 137 33.77 -9.26 -1.41
C GLN A 137 32.84 -8.63 -0.36
N ASN A 138 32.75 -7.30 -0.44
CA ASN A 138 31.70 -6.56 0.25
C ASN A 138 30.43 -6.62 -0.60
N SER A 139 29.41 -7.35 -0.14
CA SER A 139 28.20 -7.57 -0.93
C SER A 139 26.95 -7.69 -0.06
N SER A 140 25.85 -7.12 -0.52
CA SER A 140 24.51 -7.28 0.08
C SER A 140 23.72 -8.43 -0.56
N THR A 141 24.30 -9.14 -1.54
CA THR A 141 23.60 -10.18 -2.30
C THR A 141 24.37 -11.50 -2.36
N ASP A 142 25.70 -11.49 -2.24
CA ASP A 142 26.52 -12.69 -2.32
C ASP A 142 26.38 -13.57 -1.07
N ILE A 143 26.14 -14.85 -1.31
CA ILE A 143 26.22 -15.91 -0.29
C ILE A 143 27.65 -16.43 -0.18
N CYS A 144 27.95 -17.18 0.88
CA CYS A 144 29.23 -17.89 0.99
C CYS A 144 29.37 -18.94 -0.13
N LYS A 145 30.52 -18.95 -0.80
CA LYS A 145 30.85 -19.82 -1.92
C LYS A 145 31.81 -20.94 -1.45
N PRO A 146 31.72 -22.17 -1.98
CA PRO A 146 32.63 -23.25 -1.59
C PRO A 146 34.08 -22.91 -1.97
N HIS A 147 35.04 -23.33 -1.15
CA HIS A 147 36.46 -23.24 -1.50
C HIS A 147 36.76 -24.12 -2.72
N THR A 148 37.57 -23.61 -3.64
CA THR A 148 38.25 -24.40 -4.68
C THR A 148 39.63 -24.82 -4.22
#